data_AF-A0A7C9DP41-F1
#
_entry.id   AF-A0A7C9DP41-F1
#
_cell.length_a   1.000
_cell.length_b   1.000
_cell.length_c   1.000
_cell.angle_alpha   90.00
_cell.angle_beta   90.00
_cell.angle_gamma   90.00
#
_symmetry.space_group_name_H-M   'P 1'
#
loop_
_entity.id
_entity.type
_entity.pdbx_description
1 polymer ?
#
loop_
_entity_poly.entity_id
_entity_poly.type
_entity_poly.pdbx_seq_one_letter_code
_entity_poly.pdbx_strand_id
1 'polypeptide(L)'
;WIFTWNQTRFHLPVWLGIGTAFKYAIEKDAENLNMLKEMYSMWPFFRVTIDLVETVLAKGNPGISALYDQLLVSEDLQSFGEQLRENYEETKRLLLEVAGHNDLLEKDPYFKQRLP
;
A
#
# COMPACT_ATOMS: atom_id res chain seq x y z
N TRP A 1 -19.13 2.75 1.42
CA TRP A 1 -17.98 1.83 1.21
C TRP A 1 -16.65 2.58 1.22
N ILE A 2 -16.30 3.38 0.20
CA ILE A 2 -15.02 4.13 0.18
C ILE A 2 -14.93 5.20 1.29
N PHE A 3 -16.05 5.84 1.62
CA PHE A 3 -16.08 6.91 2.62
C PHE A 3 -15.69 6.46 4.04
N THR A 4 -16.11 5.26 4.47
CA THR A 4 -15.84 4.73 5.81
C THR A 4 -14.34 4.41 6.01
N TRP A 5 -13.67 3.90 4.98
CA TRP A 5 -12.23 3.60 5.01
C TRP A 5 -11.32 4.83 4.84
N ASN A 6 -11.83 5.92 4.27
CA ASN A 6 -11.14 7.22 4.27
C ASN A 6 -11.11 7.85 5.66
N GLN A 7 -12.17 7.68 6.46
CA GLN A 7 -12.24 8.22 7.83
C GLN A 7 -11.25 7.50 8.76
N THR A 8 -11.04 6.19 8.57
CA THR A 8 -10.08 5.40 9.36
C THR A 8 -8.65 5.49 8.86
N ARG A 9 -8.38 6.28 7.80
CA ARG A 9 -7.05 6.43 7.17
C ARG A 9 -6.42 5.09 6.77
N PHE A 10 -7.25 4.09 6.46
CA PHE A 10 -6.77 2.74 6.15
C PHE A 10 -6.88 2.39 4.66
N HIS A 11 -7.80 3.04 3.93
CA HIS A 11 -7.92 2.94 2.46
C HIS A 11 -7.93 1.51 1.88
N LEU A 12 -8.39 0.52 2.67
CA LEU A 12 -8.35 -0.92 2.37
C LEU A 12 -8.77 -1.29 0.93
N PRO A 13 -9.86 -0.75 0.36
CA PRO A 13 -10.31 -1.16 -0.98
C PRO A 13 -9.34 -0.82 -2.12
N VAL A 14 -8.35 0.05 -1.89
CA VAL A 14 -7.43 0.51 -2.95
C VAL A 14 -6.20 -0.39 -3.08
N TRP A 15 -5.70 -0.93 -1.97
CA TRP A 15 -4.45 -1.68 -1.94
C TRP A 15 -4.63 -3.17 -1.68
N LEU A 16 -5.79 -3.60 -1.15
CA LEU A 16 -6.04 -4.99 -0.83
C LEU A 16 -5.89 -5.89 -2.08
N GLY A 17 -5.02 -6.89 -1.97
CA GLY A 17 -4.70 -7.84 -3.04
C GLY A 17 -3.48 -7.47 -3.88
N ILE A 18 -3.04 -6.21 -3.90
CA ILE A 18 -1.86 -5.78 -4.68
C ILE A 18 -0.58 -6.39 -4.10
N GLY A 19 -0.37 -6.27 -2.79
CA GLY A 19 0.79 -6.87 -2.13
C GLY A 19 0.83 -8.40 -2.31
N THR A 20 -0.32 -9.05 -2.17
CA THR A 20 -0.45 -10.49 -2.41
C THR A 20 -0.12 -10.88 -3.85
N ALA A 21 -0.56 -10.09 -4.84
CA ALA A 21 -0.25 -10.34 -6.25
C ALA A 21 1.24 -10.16 -6.56
N PHE A 22 1.89 -9.11 -6.03
CA PHE A 22 3.33 -8.93 -6.18
C PHE A 22 4.13 -10.04 -5.52
N LYS A 23 3.77 -10.40 -4.28
CA LYS A 23 4.41 -11.50 -3.56
C LYS A 23 4.31 -12.80 -4.34
N TYR A 24 3.10 -13.15 -4.80
CA TYR A 24 2.89 -14.34 -5.62
C TYR A 24 3.72 -14.34 -6.91
N ALA A 25 3.80 -13.21 -7.61
CA ALA A 25 4.58 -13.11 -8.84
C ALA A 25 6.08 -13.29 -8.56
N ILE A 26 6.61 -12.65 -7.51
CA ILE A 26 8.04 -12.70 -7.15
C ILE A 26 8.42 -14.09 -6.62
N GLU A 27 7.56 -14.72 -5.82
CA GLU A 27 7.80 -16.07 -5.29
C GLU A 27 7.76 -17.13 -6.40
N LYS A 28 6.94 -16.92 -7.44
CA LYS A 28 6.86 -17.82 -8.59
C LYS A 28 8.12 -17.81 -9.43
N ASP A 29 8.73 -16.64 -9.61
CA ASP A 29 10.01 -16.46 -10.31
C ASP A 29 10.66 -15.15 -9.86
N ALA A 30 11.92 -15.22 -9.40
CA ALA A 30 12.67 -14.05 -8.98
C ALA A 30 12.90 -13.05 -10.12
N GLU A 31 12.93 -13.50 -11.38
CA GLU A 31 13.04 -12.62 -12.55
C GLU A 31 11.82 -11.72 -12.73
N ASN A 32 10.65 -12.10 -12.19
CA ASN A 32 9.44 -11.30 -12.28
C ASN A 32 9.58 -9.95 -11.58
N LEU A 33 10.45 -9.82 -10.58
CA LEU A 33 10.71 -8.51 -9.96
C LEU A 33 11.30 -7.52 -10.97
N ASN A 34 12.25 -7.97 -11.80
CA ASN A 34 12.85 -7.12 -12.84
C ASN A 34 11.81 -6.78 -13.91
N MET A 35 10.98 -7.75 -14.30
CA MET A 35 9.86 -7.51 -15.22
C MET A 35 8.89 -6.45 -14.66
N LEU A 36 8.51 -6.53 -13.37
CA LEU A 36 7.62 -5.53 -12.74
C LEU A 36 8.25 -4.13 -12.71
N LYS A 37 9.56 -4.04 -12.45
CA LYS A 37 10.32 -2.78 -12.52
C LYS A 37 10.34 -2.21 -13.95
N GLU A 38 10.55 -3.08 -14.94
CA GLU A 38 10.50 -2.69 -16.36
C GLU A 38 9.10 -2.22 -16.76
N MET A 39 8.04 -2.91 -16.31
CA MET A 39 6.65 -2.48 -16.55
C MET A 39 6.40 -1.09 -15.95
N TYR A 40 6.89 -0.82 -14.75
CA TYR A 40 6.77 0.50 -14.14
C TYR A 40 7.53 1.59 -14.92
N SER A 41 8.70 1.25 -15.46
CA SER A 41 9.49 2.18 -16.28
C SER A 41 8.90 2.41 -17.67
N MET A 42 8.44 1.36 -18.34
CA MET A 42 8.13 1.40 -19.78
C MET A 42 6.64 1.46 -20.09
N TRP A 43 5.76 1.08 -19.16
CA TRP A 43 4.32 0.96 -19.41
C TRP A 43 3.53 2.03 -18.66
N PRO A 44 3.01 3.07 -19.35
CA PRO A 44 2.29 4.18 -18.71
C PRO A 44 1.08 3.75 -17.88
N PHE A 45 0.33 2.73 -18.32
CA PHE A 45 -0.82 2.21 -17.58
C PHE A 45 -0.41 1.62 -16.22
N PHE A 46 0.64 0.80 -16.22
CA PHE A 46 1.15 0.19 -15.00
C PHE A 46 1.69 1.28 -14.07
N ARG A 47 2.52 2.19 -14.59
CA ARG A 47 3.06 3.33 -13.84
C ARG A 47 1.98 4.13 -13.12
N VAL A 48 0.96 4.62 -13.84
CA VAL A 48 -0.11 5.44 -13.24
C VAL A 48 -0.90 4.66 -12.19
N THR A 49 -1.09 3.36 -12.39
CA THR A 49 -1.75 2.50 -11.40
C THR A 49 -0.94 2.39 -10.12
N ILE A 50 0.38 2.16 -10.23
CA ILE A 50 1.28 2.10 -9.07
C ILE A 50 1.35 3.45 -8.36
N ASP A 51 1.50 4.56 -9.10
CA ASP A 51 1.56 5.91 -8.53
C ASP A 51 0.27 6.28 -7.76
N LEU A 52 -0.90 5.82 -8.26
CA LEU A 52 -2.18 6.00 -7.58
C LEU A 52 -2.20 5.26 -6.24
N VAL A 53 -1.75 3.99 -6.22
CA VAL A 53 -1.70 3.17 -5.01
C VAL A 53 -0.69 3.74 -4.01
N GLU A 54 0.49 4.16 -4.50
CA GLU A 54 1.53 4.83 -3.70
C GLU A 54 0.97 6.08 -3.00
N THR A 55 0.25 6.92 -3.74
CA THR A 55 -0.38 8.13 -3.22
C THR A 55 -1.42 7.83 -2.14
N VAL A 56 -2.15 6.73 -2.28
CA VAL A 56 -3.16 6.31 -1.29
C VAL A 56 -2.49 5.73 -0.05
N LEU A 57 -1.43 4.94 -0.20
CA LEU A 57 -0.61 4.46 0.92
C LEU A 57 0.11 5.60 1.65
N ALA A 58 0.48 6.68 0.95
CA ALA A 58 1.07 7.86 1.57
C ALA A 58 0.08 8.66 2.44
N LYS A 59 -1.24 8.56 2.14
CA LYS A 59 -2.31 9.18 2.93
C LYS A 59 -2.73 8.34 4.13
N GLY A 60 -2.44 7.04 4.09
CA GLY A 60 -2.82 6.11 5.13
C GLY A 60 -1.89 6.17 6.35
N ASN A 61 -2.45 5.91 7.52
CA ASN A 61 -1.67 5.82 8.77
C ASN A 61 -2.16 4.61 9.57
N PRO A 62 -1.44 3.47 9.49
CA PRO A 62 -1.79 2.24 10.23
C PRO A 62 -1.85 2.43 11.75
N GLY A 63 -1.09 3.37 12.30
CA GLY A 63 -1.12 3.70 13.73
C GLY A 63 -2.45 4.32 14.17
N ILE A 64 -3.06 5.16 13.34
CA ILE A 64 -4.42 5.67 13.59
C ILE A 64 -5.42 4.52 13.50
N SER A 65 -5.31 3.64 12.51
CA SER A 65 -6.19 2.47 12.39
C SER A 65 -6.09 1.56 13.62
N ALA A 66 -4.90 1.37 14.18
CA ALA A 66 -4.72 0.58 15.41
C ALA A 66 -5.42 1.21 16.63
N LEU A 67 -5.43 2.54 16.73
CA LEU A 67 -6.16 3.25 17.80
C LEU A 67 -7.68 3.05 17.68
N TYR A 68 -8.23 3.08 16.45
CA TYR A 68 -9.65 2.79 16.23
C TYR A 68 -9.99 1.34 16.59
N ASP A 69 -9.14 0.38 16.23
CA ASP A 69 -9.33 -1.03 16.60
C ASP A 69 -9.35 -1.21 18.12
N GLN A 70 -8.39 -0.61 18.83
CA GLN A 70 -8.34 -0.69 20.29
C GLN A 70 -9.58 -0.12 20.99
N LEU A 71 -10.21 0.91 20.42
CA LEU A 71 -11.32 1.61 21.05
C LEU A 71 -12.70 1.04 20.68
N LEU A 72 -12.84 0.46 19.49
CA LEU A 72 -14.15 0.15 18.90
C LEU A 72 -14.33 -1.32 18.51
N VAL A 73 -13.25 -2.11 18.44
CA VAL A 73 -13.28 -3.50 17.98
C VAL A 73 -13.18 -4.44 19.18
N SER A 74 -13.99 -5.49 19.17
CA SER A 74 -13.98 -6.53 20.18
C SER A 74 -12.67 -7.33 20.15
N GLU A 75 -12.21 -7.83 21.29
CA GLU A 75 -10.90 -8.50 21.43
C GLU A 75 -10.71 -9.68 20.47
N ASP A 76 -11.78 -10.41 20.15
CA ASP A 76 -11.78 -11.53 19.22
C ASP A 76 -11.43 -11.15 17.77
N LEU A 77 -11.62 -9.88 17.40
CA LEU A 77 -11.34 -9.37 16.05
C LEU A 77 -10.04 -8.54 15.97
N GLN A 78 -9.36 -8.29 17.08
CA GLN A 78 -8.12 -7.49 17.08
C GLN A 78 -7.01 -8.13 16.25
N SER A 79 -6.86 -9.46 16.34
CA SER A 79 -5.86 -10.22 15.56
C SER A 79 -6.06 -10.09 14.05
N PHE A 80 -7.31 -9.98 13.60
CA PHE A 80 -7.62 -9.75 12.19
C PHE A 80 -7.23 -8.33 11.75
N GLY A 81 -7.47 -7.33 12.60
CA GLY A 81 -7.02 -5.96 12.37
C GLY A 81 -5.50 -5.84 12.29
N GLU A 82 -4.77 -6.59 13.12
CA GLU A 82 -3.31 -6.68 13.08
C GLU A 82 -2.82 -7.27 11.75
N GLN A 83 -3.38 -8.41 11.33
CA GLN A 83 -3.05 -9.01 10.02
C GLN A 83 -3.28 -8.06 8.86
N LEU A 84 -4.36 -7.27 8.90
CA LEU A 84 -4.60 -6.27 7.86
C LEU A 84 -3.53 -5.16 7.85
N ARG A 85 -3.05 -4.73 9.02
CA ARG A 85 -1.95 -3.75 9.11
C ARG A 85 -0.62 -4.32 8.65
N GLU A 86 -0.34 -5.59 8.94
CA GLU A 86 0.84 -6.28 8.42
C GLU A 86 0.80 -6.35 6.88
N ASN A 87 -0.36 -6.71 6.32
CA ASN A 87 -0.57 -6.73 4.86
C ASN A 87 -0.40 -5.32 4.24
N TYR A 88 -0.78 -4.26 4.95
CA TYR A 88 -0.56 -2.88 4.51
C TYR A 88 0.94 -2.57 4.37
N GLU A 89 1.73 -2.85 5.41
CA GLU A 89 3.17 -2.60 5.40
C GLU A 89 3.90 -3.48 4.37
N GLU A 90 3.50 -4.76 4.23
CA GLU A 90 4.05 -5.64 3.20
C GLU A 90 3.73 -5.12 1.78
N THR A 91 2.50 -4.67 1.55
CA THR A 91 2.09 -4.08 0.27
C THR A 91 2.90 -2.82 -0.05
N LYS A 92 3.08 -1.93 0.93
CA LYS A 92 3.88 -0.71 0.81
C LYS A 92 5.33 -1.04 0.44
N ARG A 93 5.97 -1.98 1.14
CA ARG A 93 7.35 -2.39 0.86
C ARG A 93 7.51 -2.93 -0.56
N LEU A 94 6.64 -3.87 -0.97
CA LEU A 94 6.69 -4.49 -2.30
C LEU A 94 6.43 -3.45 -3.40
N LEU A 95 5.51 -2.52 -3.17
CA LEU A 95 5.23 -1.44 -4.12
C LEU A 95 6.46 -0.54 -4.33
N LEU A 96 7.12 -0.12 -3.24
CA LEU A 96 8.34 0.70 -3.32
C LEU A 96 9.46 -0.03 -4.05
N GLU A 97 9.60 -1.34 -3.82
CA GLU A 97 10.57 -2.18 -4.52
C GLU A 97 10.32 -2.26 -6.02
N VAL A 98 9.05 -2.43 -6.44
CA VAL A 98 8.62 -2.42 -7.85
C VAL A 98 8.80 -1.04 -8.49
N ALA A 99 8.49 0.02 -7.76
CA ALA A 99 8.65 1.40 -8.23
C ALA A 99 10.12 1.85 -8.29
N GLY A 100 11.01 1.18 -7.54
CA GLY A 100 12.41 1.56 -7.38
C GLY A 100 12.58 2.83 -6.54
N HIS A 101 11.65 3.09 -5.61
CA HIS A 101 11.67 4.24 -4.71
C HIS A 101 12.18 3.81 -3.32
N ASN A 102 12.97 4.66 -2.66
CA ASN A 102 13.42 4.45 -1.29
C ASN A 102 12.37 4.89 -0.26
N ASP A 103 11.53 5.85 -0.64
CA ASP A 103 10.47 6.41 0.19
C ASP A 103 9.20 6.65 -0.62
N LEU A 104 8.04 6.62 0.05
CA LEU A 104 6.79 7.04 -0.56
C LEU A 104 6.89 8.49 -1.08
N LEU A 105 6.36 8.69 -2.30
CA LEU A 105 6.28 9.95 -3.04
C LEU A 105 7.65 10.57 -3.35
N GLU A 106 8.68 9.76 -3.56
CA GLU A 106 10.02 10.25 -3.94
C GLU A 106 9.99 11.09 -5.23
N LYS A 107 9.09 10.78 -6.17
CA LYS A 107 8.91 11.51 -7.42
C LYS A 107 8.03 12.75 -7.35
N ASP A 108 7.30 12.95 -6.25
CA ASP A 108 6.43 14.12 -6.05
C ASP A 108 6.66 14.79 -4.68
N PRO A 109 7.82 15.45 -4.50
CA PRO A 109 8.17 16.11 -3.24
C PRO A 109 7.21 17.26 -2.90
N TYR A 110 6.59 17.91 -3.90
CA TYR A 110 5.60 18.95 -3.68
C TYR A 110 4.30 18.40 -3.08
N PHE A 111 3.89 17.20 -3.48
CA PHE A 111 2.73 16.52 -2.90
C PHE A 111 3.04 15.95 -1.52
N LYS A 112 4.25 15.43 -1.30
CA LYS A 112 4.74 14.96 0.00
C LYS A 112 4.68 16.06 1.08
N GLN A 113 5.00 17.30 0.71
CA GLN A 113 4.99 18.45 1.63
C GLN A 113 3.58 18.97 1.96
N ARG A 114 2.56 18.56 1.20
CA ARG A 114 1.16 19.01 1.34
C ARG A 114 0.24 17.95 1.97
N LEU A 115 0.76 16.76 2.24
CA LEU A 115 0.02 15.73 2.97
C LEU A 115 -0.06 16.11 4.45
N PRO A 116 -1.27 16.10 5.05
CA PRO A 116 -1.49 16.45 6.45
C PRO A 116 -1.01 15.39 7.43
#